data_AF-A0A4R4YBQ7-F1
#
_entry.id   AF-A0A4R4YBQ7-F1
#
_cell.length_a   1.000
_cell.length_b   1.000
_cell.length_c   1.000
_cell.angle_alpha   90.00
_cell.angle_beta   90.00
_cell.angle_gamma   90.00
#
_symmetry.space_group_name_H-M   'P 1'
#
loop_
_entity.id
_entity.type
_entity.pdbx_description
1 polymer ?
#
loop_
_entity_poly.entity_id
_entity_poly.type
_entity_poly.pdbx_seq_one_letter_code
_entity_poly.pdbx_strand_id
1 'polypeptide(L)'
;FKDDADMQSVAALYASDHLGKRDLPLAKVLAEVVADEHVPFLAALRYKDTGLRKREEWEQVWEVQREEDRTGKRLDIAVPPKYAPKDFQKTSYWSQRGKLDVPKERFISYPGASPDADDSLLLGWAGWDHKDQAQALANLVNDRAEVGAWDAEKLTPLLAGLLEVLPWVKQWHGEEDPEWGGVPADEFEAFLREQLGRYELSEQDLKGWRPPAKGRGRKKA
;
A
#
# COMPACT_ATOMS: atom_id res chain seq x y z
N PHE A 1 -10.63 -10.10 20.86
CA PHE A 1 -11.46 -10.76 19.83
C PHE A 1 -11.13 -12.23 19.60
N LYS A 2 -9.89 -12.71 19.70
CA LYS A 2 -9.57 -14.13 19.45
C LYS A 2 -10.36 -15.10 20.34
N ASP A 3 -10.53 -14.76 21.61
CA ASP A 3 -11.22 -15.60 22.60
C ASP A 3 -12.68 -15.15 22.83
N ASP A 4 -13.21 -14.30 21.94
CA ASP A 4 -14.58 -13.79 22.02
C ASP A 4 -15.57 -14.83 21.47
N ALA A 5 -16.46 -15.32 22.34
CA ALA A 5 -17.38 -16.41 22.01
C ALA A 5 -18.39 -16.03 20.92
N ASP A 6 -18.85 -14.78 20.89
CA ASP A 6 -19.82 -14.30 19.90
C ASP A 6 -19.17 -14.21 18.53
N MET A 7 -17.94 -13.67 18.46
CA MET A 7 -17.16 -13.65 17.22
C MET A 7 -16.87 -15.05 16.68
N GLN A 8 -16.51 -15.99 17.55
CA GLN A 8 -16.26 -17.39 17.14
C GLN A 8 -17.54 -18.04 16.61
N SER A 9 -18.68 -17.79 17.26
CA SER A 9 -19.99 -18.29 16.82
C SER A 9 -20.38 -17.75 15.43
N VAL A 10 -20.27 -16.43 15.22
CA VAL A 10 -20.57 -15.80 13.92
C VAL A 10 -19.61 -16.30 12.84
N ALA A 11 -18.32 -16.45 13.15
CA ALA A 11 -17.35 -16.96 12.19
C ALA A 11 -17.63 -18.42 11.80
N ALA A 12 -18.06 -19.27 12.74
CA ALA A 12 -18.44 -20.64 12.47
C ALA A 12 -19.66 -20.74 11.52
N LEU A 13 -20.66 -19.88 11.73
CA LEU A 13 -21.84 -19.77 10.84
C LEU A 13 -21.44 -19.30 9.44
N TYR A 14 -20.59 -18.27 9.35
CA TYR A 14 -20.11 -17.79 8.05
C TYR A 14 -19.31 -18.89 7.32
N ALA A 15 -18.43 -19.59 8.04
CA ALA A 15 -17.62 -20.67 7.50
C ALA A 15 -18.46 -21.85 6.98
N SER A 16 -19.51 -22.25 7.70
CA SER A 16 -20.41 -23.32 7.25
C SER A 16 -21.29 -22.90 6.09
N ASP A 17 -21.91 -21.72 6.17
CA ASP A 17 -23.04 -21.36 5.32
C ASP A 17 -22.60 -20.65 4.03
N HIS A 18 -21.51 -19.88 4.09
CA HIS A 18 -21.03 -19.07 2.97
C HIS A 18 -19.76 -19.65 2.33
N LEU A 19 -18.84 -20.20 3.14
CA LEU A 19 -17.59 -20.75 2.63
C LEU A 19 -17.63 -22.26 2.37
N GLY A 20 -18.64 -22.97 2.90
CA GLY A 20 -18.75 -24.42 2.79
C GLY A 20 -17.59 -25.20 3.45
N LYS A 21 -16.87 -24.57 4.37
CA LYS A 21 -15.66 -25.08 5.02
C LYS A 21 -15.87 -25.07 6.54
N ARG A 22 -16.46 -26.15 7.06
CA ARG A 22 -16.64 -26.34 8.50
C ARG A 22 -15.29 -26.33 9.22
N ASP A 23 -15.28 -25.83 10.45
CA ASP A 23 -14.12 -25.79 11.35
C ASP A 23 -12.94 -24.91 10.86
N LEU A 24 -13.20 -23.94 9.98
CA LEU A 24 -12.20 -22.91 9.66
C LEU A 24 -11.85 -22.09 10.91
N PRO A 25 -10.56 -21.92 11.23
CA PRO A 25 -10.14 -21.01 12.28
C PRO A 25 -10.57 -19.57 11.97
N LEU A 26 -10.95 -18.80 13.00
CA LEU A 26 -11.38 -17.40 12.89
C LEU A 26 -10.47 -16.57 11.97
N ALA A 27 -9.14 -16.69 12.11
CA ALA A 27 -8.19 -15.96 11.27
C ALA A 27 -8.33 -16.27 9.77
N LYS A 28 -8.62 -17.52 9.40
CA LYS A 28 -8.86 -17.90 8.00
C LYS A 28 -10.22 -17.44 7.51
N VAL A 29 -11.25 -17.44 8.37
CA VAL A 29 -12.55 -16.84 8.03
C VAL A 29 -12.39 -15.35 7.72
N LEU A 30 -11.71 -14.60 8.59
CA LEU A 30 -11.45 -13.18 8.39
C LEU A 30 -10.63 -12.93 7.12
N ALA A 31 -9.60 -13.75 6.86
CA ALA A 31 -8.81 -13.65 5.64
C ALA A 31 -9.65 -13.81 4.36
N GLU A 32 -10.64 -14.71 4.36
CA GLU A 32 -11.56 -14.89 3.24
C GLU A 32 -12.53 -13.69 3.12
N VAL A 33 -13.05 -13.19 4.24
CA VAL A 33 -13.96 -12.02 4.27
C VAL A 33 -13.29 -10.77 3.71
N VAL A 34 -12.01 -10.54 4.03
CA VAL A 34 -11.30 -9.33 3.62
C VAL A 34 -10.59 -9.46 2.27
N ALA A 35 -10.52 -10.66 1.68
CA ALA A 35 -9.65 -10.99 0.54
C ALA A 35 -9.79 -10.03 -0.68
N ASP A 36 -11.00 -9.52 -0.89
CA ASP A 36 -11.33 -8.60 -1.99
C ASP A 36 -11.69 -7.17 -1.52
N GLU A 37 -11.60 -6.92 -0.21
CA GLU A 37 -11.92 -5.64 0.43
C GLU A 37 -10.69 -4.75 0.68
N HIS A 38 -9.53 -5.21 0.22
CA HIS A 38 -8.26 -4.51 0.39
C HIS A 38 -7.54 -4.26 -0.94
N VAL A 39 -6.73 -3.20 -0.96
CA VAL A 39 -5.80 -2.93 -2.07
C VAL A 39 -4.38 -2.68 -1.52
N PRO A 40 -3.32 -3.20 -2.15
CA PRO A 40 -1.95 -2.97 -1.71
C PRO A 40 -1.55 -1.50 -1.67
N PHE A 41 -0.79 -1.10 -0.65
CA PHE A 41 -0.24 0.24 -0.50
C PHE A 41 0.61 0.67 -1.72
N LEU A 42 1.49 -0.21 -2.19
CA LEU A 42 2.46 0.08 -3.25
C LEU A 42 1.87 -0.12 -4.65
N ALA A 43 2.06 0.84 -5.56
CA ALA A 43 1.57 0.77 -6.95
C ALA A 43 2.08 -0.47 -7.69
N ALA A 44 3.35 -0.86 -7.50
CA ALA A 44 3.93 -2.06 -8.10
C ALA A 44 3.25 -3.38 -7.69
N LEU A 45 2.53 -3.39 -6.56
CA LEU A 45 1.72 -4.53 -6.11
C LEU A 45 0.27 -4.47 -6.63
N ARG A 46 -0.20 -3.28 -7.02
CA ARG A 46 -1.57 -3.04 -7.52
C ARG A 46 -1.68 -3.24 -9.03
N TYR A 47 -0.73 -2.68 -9.78
CA TYR A 47 -0.79 -2.58 -11.23
C TYR A 47 0.15 -3.55 -11.93
N LYS A 48 -0.20 -3.88 -13.17
CA LYS A 48 0.73 -4.44 -14.17
C LYS A 48 1.49 -3.29 -14.84
N ASP A 49 2.48 -3.60 -15.68
CA ASP A 49 3.26 -2.59 -16.41
C ASP A 49 2.42 -1.62 -17.24
N THR A 50 1.27 -2.06 -17.76
CA THR A 50 0.35 -1.16 -18.48
C THR A 50 -0.33 -0.16 -17.54
N GLY A 51 -0.62 -0.55 -16.29
CA GLY A 51 -1.17 0.35 -15.28
C GLY A 51 -0.10 1.27 -14.69
N LEU A 52 1.13 0.81 -14.49
CA LEU A 52 2.23 1.63 -14.00
C LEU A 52 2.57 2.78 -14.96
N ARG A 53 2.58 2.53 -16.28
CA ARG A 53 2.75 3.60 -17.27
C ARG A 53 1.63 4.64 -17.22
N LYS A 54 0.38 4.20 -17.04
CA LYS A 54 -0.74 5.13 -16.84
C LYS A 54 -0.57 5.92 -15.55
N ARG A 55 -0.12 5.28 -14.46
CA ARG A 55 0.13 5.94 -13.18
C ARG A 55 1.14 7.07 -13.32
N GLU A 56 2.23 6.84 -14.03
CA GLU A 56 3.23 7.87 -14.33
C GLU A 56 2.62 9.05 -15.11
N GLU A 57 1.81 8.79 -16.15
CA GLU A 57 1.09 9.85 -16.88
C GLU A 57 0.11 10.62 -15.97
N TRP A 58 -0.58 9.94 -15.06
CA TRP A 58 -1.46 10.56 -14.08
C TRP A 58 -0.69 11.44 -13.08
N GLU A 59 0.46 10.99 -12.60
CA GLU A 59 1.31 11.76 -11.68
C GLU A 59 1.86 13.02 -12.33
N GLN A 60 2.23 12.96 -13.62
CA GLN A 60 2.61 14.14 -14.40
C GLN A 60 1.44 15.12 -14.51
N VAL A 61 0.23 14.64 -14.82
CA VAL A 61 -0.98 15.47 -14.87
C VAL A 61 -1.26 16.13 -13.52
N TRP A 62 -1.15 15.40 -12.41
CA TRP A 62 -1.34 15.98 -11.08
C TRP A 62 -0.31 17.06 -10.74
N GLU A 63 0.93 16.92 -11.18
CA GLU A 63 1.93 17.97 -10.96
C GLU A 63 1.59 19.25 -11.73
N VAL A 64 1.15 19.13 -12.99
CA VAL A 64 0.71 20.31 -13.75
C VAL A 64 -0.55 20.92 -13.14
N GLN A 65 -1.47 20.11 -12.61
CA GLN A 65 -2.65 20.61 -11.89
C GLN A 65 -2.26 21.37 -10.62
N ARG A 66 -1.29 20.85 -9.85
CA ARG A 66 -0.75 21.57 -8.69
C ARG A 66 -0.07 22.88 -9.08
N GLU A 67 0.60 22.94 -10.22
CA GLU A 67 1.19 24.18 -10.74
C GLU A 67 0.12 25.20 -11.16
N GLU A 68 -0.93 24.75 -11.84
CA GLU A 68 -2.11 25.55 -12.17
C GLU A 68 -2.75 26.13 -10.89
N ASP A 69 -2.96 25.30 -9.86
CA ASP A 69 -3.51 25.72 -8.56
C ASP A 69 -2.60 26.75 -7.86
N ARG A 70 -1.28 26.53 -7.86
CA ARG A 70 -0.30 27.41 -7.22
C ARG A 70 -0.20 28.78 -7.91
N THR A 71 -0.29 28.81 -9.24
CA THR A 71 -0.10 30.04 -10.03
C THR A 71 -1.40 30.76 -10.34
N GLY A 72 -2.54 30.08 -10.21
CA GLY A 72 -3.86 30.54 -10.65
C GLY A 72 -3.98 30.69 -12.17
N LYS A 73 -3.02 30.19 -12.94
CA LYS A 73 -3.00 30.29 -14.41
C LYS A 73 -3.50 29.00 -15.00
N ARG A 74 -4.49 29.10 -15.89
CA ARG A 74 -4.98 27.95 -16.64
C ARG A 74 -3.87 27.37 -17.52
N LEU A 75 -3.55 26.10 -17.33
CA LEU A 75 -2.67 25.29 -18.15
C LEU A 75 -3.56 24.35 -18.98
N ASP A 76 -3.27 24.16 -20.26
CA ASP A 76 -4.07 23.28 -21.13
C ASP A 76 -3.72 21.80 -20.87
N ILE A 77 -4.12 21.30 -19.69
CA ILE A 77 -3.75 19.99 -19.19
C ILE A 77 -4.49 18.90 -19.96
N ALA A 78 -3.73 17.99 -20.58
CA ALA A 78 -4.29 16.83 -21.28
C ALA A 78 -4.98 15.87 -20.30
N VAL A 79 -6.11 15.31 -20.72
CA VAL A 79 -6.82 14.30 -19.91
C VAL A 79 -6.00 13.00 -19.91
N PRO A 80 -5.64 12.46 -18.73
CA PRO A 80 -4.84 11.25 -18.65
C PRO A 80 -5.63 10.01 -19.11
N PRO A 81 -4.95 8.93 -19.51
CA PRO A 81 -5.60 7.71 -19.97
C PRO A 81 -6.41 7.03 -18.85
N LYS A 82 -7.58 6.50 -19.19
CA LYS A 82 -8.40 5.71 -18.26
C LYS A 82 -7.81 4.33 -18.02
N TYR A 83 -7.91 3.84 -16.78
CA TYR A 83 -7.59 2.46 -16.45
C TYR A 83 -8.66 1.47 -16.93
N ALA A 84 -8.27 0.21 -17.06
CA ALA A 84 -9.10 -0.93 -17.40
C ALA A 84 -8.71 -2.16 -16.56
N PRO A 85 -9.53 -3.23 -16.51
CA PRO A 85 -9.21 -4.42 -15.72
C PRO A 85 -7.84 -5.03 -16.03
N LYS A 86 -7.41 -4.93 -17.30
CA LYS A 86 -6.11 -5.46 -17.75
C LYS A 86 -4.90 -4.78 -17.10
N ASP A 87 -5.07 -3.57 -16.54
CA ASP A 87 -4.01 -2.77 -15.94
C ASP A 87 -3.74 -3.14 -14.47
N PHE A 88 -4.62 -3.94 -13.85
CA PHE A 88 -4.51 -4.34 -12.45
C PHE A 88 -4.03 -5.79 -12.32
N GLN A 89 -3.36 -6.07 -11.20
CA GLN A 89 -2.89 -7.42 -10.86
C GLN A 89 -4.06 -8.37 -10.53
N LYS A 90 -5.13 -7.85 -9.89
CA LYS A 90 -6.34 -8.61 -9.55
C LYS A 90 -7.60 -7.86 -9.98
N THR A 91 -8.65 -8.63 -10.30
CA THR A 91 -9.98 -8.09 -10.58
C THR A 91 -10.55 -7.33 -9.39
N SER A 92 -10.33 -7.79 -8.15
CA SER A 92 -10.80 -7.08 -6.96
C SER A 92 -10.16 -5.69 -6.81
N TYR A 93 -8.85 -5.56 -7.09
CA TYR A 93 -8.21 -4.23 -7.09
C TYR A 93 -8.84 -3.30 -8.12
N TRP A 94 -9.12 -3.81 -9.32
CA TRP A 94 -9.86 -3.05 -10.33
C TRP A 94 -11.26 -2.65 -9.84
N SER A 95 -12.02 -3.57 -9.25
CA SER A 95 -13.38 -3.29 -8.76
C SER A 95 -13.39 -2.19 -7.69
N GLN A 96 -12.36 -2.13 -6.85
CA GLN A 96 -12.22 -1.10 -5.80
C GLN A 96 -11.71 0.25 -6.33
N ARG A 97 -11.08 0.31 -7.51
CA ARG A 97 -10.42 1.53 -8.02
C ARG A 97 -11.11 2.15 -9.24
N GLY A 98 -11.56 1.31 -10.16
CA GLY A 98 -12.26 1.71 -11.39
C GLY A 98 -11.40 2.53 -12.38
N LYS A 99 -12.08 3.14 -13.35
CA LYS A 99 -11.45 3.79 -14.53
C LYS A 99 -10.54 4.97 -14.21
N LEU A 100 -10.74 5.60 -13.06
CA LEU A 100 -10.00 6.79 -12.60
C LEU A 100 -9.09 6.48 -11.41
N ASP A 101 -8.98 5.21 -11.04
CA ASP A 101 -8.15 4.78 -9.91
C ASP A 101 -8.49 5.45 -8.56
N VAL A 102 -9.78 5.74 -8.34
CA VAL A 102 -10.25 6.39 -7.12
C VAL A 102 -10.31 5.34 -5.99
N PRO A 103 -9.68 5.58 -4.82
CA PRO A 103 -9.79 4.70 -3.66
C PRO A 103 -11.22 4.47 -3.19
N LYS A 104 -11.64 3.20 -3.10
CA LYS A 104 -12.95 2.79 -2.55
C LYS A 104 -12.89 1.54 -1.68
N GLU A 105 -11.71 0.93 -1.57
CA GLU A 105 -11.47 -0.20 -0.70
C GLU A 105 -11.64 0.16 0.78
N ARG A 106 -11.89 -0.86 1.60
CA ARG A 106 -12.03 -0.70 3.05
C ARG A 106 -10.69 -0.77 3.76
N PHE A 107 -9.73 -1.50 3.21
CA PHE A 107 -8.43 -1.70 3.83
C PHE A 107 -7.28 -1.45 2.87
N ILE A 108 -6.19 -0.93 3.41
CA ILE A 108 -4.90 -0.89 2.73
C ILE A 108 -4.14 -2.12 3.19
N SER A 109 -3.74 -2.98 2.26
CA SER A 109 -2.92 -4.13 2.63
C SER A 109 -1.43 -3.82 2.50
N TYR A 110 -0.62 -4.44 3.37
CA TYR A 110 0.85 -4.42 3.32
C TYR A 110 1.39 -5.85 3.09
N PRO A 111 1.24 -6.41 1.87
CA PRO A 111 1.68 -7.77 1.58
C PRO A 111 3.18 -7.94 1.77
N GLY A 112 3.58 -9.02 2.45
CA GLY A 112 4.99 -9.31 2.70
C GLY A 112 5.63 -8.40 3.73
N ALA A 113 4.85 -7.65 4.51
CA ALA A 113 5.33 -6.79 5.59
C ALA A 113 5.22 -7.44 6.98
N SER A 114 4.70 -8.66 7.11
CA SER A 114 4.65 -9.39 8.38
C SER A 114 6.02 -9.95 8.76
N PRO A 115 6.34 -10.14 10.05
CA PRO A 115 7.57 -10.81 10.46
C PRO A 115 7.69 -12.20 9.82
N ASP A 116 8.92 -12.70 9.60
CA ASP A 116 9.14 -13.98 8.89
C ASP A 116 8.43 -15.20 9.53
N ALA A 117 8.15 -15.14 10.84
CA ALA A 117 7.43 -16.18 11.57
C ALA A 117 5.90 -16.06 11.50
N ASP A 118 5.36 -15.03 10.85
CA ASP A 118 3.93 -14.74 10.74
C ASP A 118 3.51 -14.58 9.27
N ASP A 119 2.62 -15.45 8.79
CA ASP A 119 2.09 -15.44 7.43
C ASP A 119 0.83 -14.58 7.26
N SER A 120 0.39 -13.90 8.33
CA SER A 120 -0.79 -13.05 8.31
C SER A 120 -0.61 -11.85 7.38
N LEU A 121 -1.70 -11.31 6.84
CA LEU A 121 -1.67 -10.09 6.06
C LEU A 121 -1.89 -8.89 6.99
N LEU A 122 -0.95 -7.96 7.00
CA LEU A 122 -1.14 -6.67 7.67
C LEU A 122 -2.11 -5.79 6.88
N LEU A 123 -3.07 -5.21 7.60
CA LEU A 123 -4.10 -4.32 7.06
C LEU A 123 -4.08 -3.00 7.83
N GLY A 124 -4.04 -1.91 7.08
CA GLY A 124 -4.36 -0.56 7.55
C GLY A 124 -5.81 -0.21 7.23
N TRP A 125 -6.37 0.74 7.98
CA TRP A 125 -7.73 1.22 7.75
C TRP A 125 -7.75 2.24 6.60
N ALA A 126 -8.69 2.14 5.66
CA ALA A 126 -8.78 3.10 4.55
C ALA A 126 -9.19 4.52 5.00
N GLY A 127 -9.61 4.71 6.25
CA GLY A 127 -9.88 6.03 6.83
C GLY A 127 -8.61 6.79 7.26
N TRP A 128 -7.42 6.18 7.16
CA TRP A 128 -6.14 6.85 7.41
C TRP A 128 -5.85 7.92 6.36
N ASP A 129 -5.39 9.08 6.83
CA ASP A 129 -4.84 10.10 5.93
C ASP A 129 -3.44 9.69 5.42
N HIS A 130 -2.81 10.56 4.64
CA HIS A 130 -1.47 10.27 4.09
C HIS A 130 -0.38 10.29 5.16
N LYS A 131 -0.55 11.09 6.23
CA LYS A 131 0.37 11.14 7.37
C LYS A 131 0.32 9.82 8.15
N ASP A 132 -0.88 9.31 8.43
CA ASP A 132 -1.10 8.02 9.09
C ASP A 132 -0.47 6.85 8.29
N GLN A 133 -0.64 6.85 6.98
CA GLN A 133 -0.04 5.84 6.09
C GLN A 133 1.49 5.93 6.08
N ALA A 134 2.06 7.13 6.03
CA ALA A 134 3.50 7.34 6.13
C ALA A 134 4.05 6.88 7.48
N GLN A 135 3.35 7.18 8.58
CA GLN A 135 3.73 6.73 9.91
C GLN A 135 3.71 5.20 10.02
N ALA A 136 2.67 4.55 9.50
CA ALA A 136 2.56 3.11 9.49
C ALA A 136 3.75 2.47 8.73
N LEU A 137 4.14 3.03 7.59
CA LEU A 137 5.29 2.56 6.82
C LEU A 137 6.62 2.79 7.54
N ALA A 138 6.83 3.95 8.15
CA ALA A 138 8.03 4.24 8.93
C ALA A 138 8.17 3.29 10.12
N ASN A 139 7.08 3.06 10.86
CA ASN A 139 7.03 2.09 11.96
C ASN A 139 7.34 0.67 11.47
N LEU A 140 6.74 0.24 10.35
CA LEU A 140 7.03 -1.07 9.77
C LEU A 140 8.51 -1.20 9.38
N VAL A 141 9.11 -0.19 8.77
CA VAL A 141 10.54 -0.20 8.42
C VAL A 141 11.40 -0.34 9.67
N ASN A 142 11.15 0.44 10.72
CA ASN A 142 11.90 0.36 11.98
C ASN A 142 11.76 -1.00 12.64
N ASP A 143 10.52 -1.50 12.82
CA ASP A 143 10.27 -2.80 13.44
C ASP A 143 10.96 -3.93 12.67
N ARG A 144 10.92 -3.89 11.34
CA ARG A 144 11.53 -4.94 10.49
C ARG A 144 13.05 -4.84 10.44
N ALA A 145 13.60 -3.64 10.47
CA ALA A 145 15.05 -3.43 10.53
C ALA A 145 15.64 -3.84 11.89
N GLU A 146 15.02 -3.41 12.99
CA GLU A 146 15.57 -3.59 14.34
C GLU A 146 15.26 -4.95 14.95
N VAL A 147 14.01 -5.41 14.85
CA VAL A 147 13.56 -6.67 15.46
C VAL A 147 13.67 -7.82 14.47
N GLY A 148 13.30 -7.57 13.21
CA GLY A 148 13.29 -8.58 12.16
C GLY A 148 14.64 -8.84 11.51
N ALA A 149 15.63 -7.96 11.72
CA ALA A 149 16.93 -7.96 11.03
C ALA A 149 16.79 -8.07 9.49
N TRP A 150 15.78 -7.40 8.92
CA TRP A 150 15.55 -7.40 7.48
C TRP A 150 16.65 -6.65 6.73
N ASP A 151 16.99 -7.17 5.56
CA ASP A 151 17.95 -6.57 4.65
C ASP A 151 17.29 -5.53 3.72
N ALA A 152 18.14 -4.88 2.90
CA ALA A 152 17.70 -3.89 1.94
C ALA A 152 16.63 -4.44 0.97
N GLU A 153 16.75 -5.69 0.52
CA GLU A 153 15.81 -6.31 -0.43
C GLU A 153 14.39 -6.38 0.17
N LYS A 154 14.27 -6.85 1.41
CA LYS A 154 12.98 -6.95 2.10
C LYS A 154 12.40 -5.58 2.50
N LEU A 155 13.25 -4.60 2.81
CA LEU A 155 12.80 -3.25 3.19
C LEU A 155 12.44 -2.36 2.00
N THR A 156 13.02 -2.60 0.83
CA THR A 156 12.78 -1.83 -0.40
C THR A 156 11.30 -1.59 -0.70
N PRO A 157 10.38 -2.58 -0.69
CA PRO A 157 8.97 -2.31 -0.97
C PRO A 157 8.29 -1.39 0.05
N LEU A 158 8.69 -1.41 1.32
CA LEU A 158 8.15 -0.51 2.34
C LEU A 158 8.63 0.93 2.11
N LEU A 159 9.93 1.10 1.84
CA LEU A 159 10.52 2.38 1.51
C LEU A 159 9.95 2.96 0.20
N ALA A 160 9.69 2.11 -0.79
CA ALA A 160 9.02 2.50 -2.03
C ALA A 160 7.60 3.01 -1.78
N GLY A 161 6.86 2.38 -0.86
CA GLY A 161 5.55 2.88 -0.46
C GLY A 161 5.63 4.22 0.26
N LEU A 162 6.64 4.42 1.10
CA LEU A 162 6.87 5.69 1.77
C LEU A 162 7.16 6.78 0.74
N LEU A 163 7.98 6.48 -0.26
CA LEU A 163 8.25 7.40 -1.38
C LEU A 163 6.97 7.75 -2.16
N GLU A 164 6.07 6.78 -2.43
CA GLU A 164 4.81 7.03 -3.15
C GLU A 164 3.82 7.89 -2.37
N VAL A 165 3.81 7.81 -1.02
CA VAL A 165 2.88 8.60 -0.19
C VAL A 165 3.40 10.01 0.10
N LEU A 166 4.72 10.20 0.15
CA LEU A 166 5.36 11.47 0.52
C LEU A 166 4.88 12.72 -0.23
N PRO A 167 4.63 12.71 -1.56
CA PRO A 167 4.10 13.89 -2.25
C PRO A 167 2.78 14.40 -1.67
N TRP A 168 1.92 13.48 -1.21
CA TRP A 168 0.65 13.83 -0.57
C TRP A 168 0.86 14.31 0.86
N VAL A 169 1.81 13.72 1.59
CA VAL A 169 2.18 14.23 2.92
C VAL A 169 2.71 15.65 2.82
N LYS A 170 3.59 15.93 1.85
CA LYS A 170 4.09 17.30 1.57
C LYS A 170 2.97 18.27 1.23
N GLN A 171 1.98 17.82 0.46
CA GLN A 171 0.85 18.65 0.04
C GLN A 171 -0.09 19.01 1.19
N TRP A 172 -0.38 18.07 2.10
CA TRP A 172 -1.44 18.23 3.11
C TRP A 172 -0.93 18.37 4.55
N HIS A 173 0.31 17.98 4.81
CA HIS A 173 0.96 17.94 6.13
C HIS A 173 2.39 18.51 6.05
N GLY A 174 2.59 19.52 5.19
CA GLY A 174 3.86 20.24 4.99
C GLY A 174 4.02 21.48 5.87
N GLU A 175 3.16 21.67 6.86
CA GLU A 175 3.20 22.78 7.82
C GLU A 175 3.42 22.25 9.23
N GLU A 176 3.75 23.14 10.18
CA GLU A 176 3.87 22.77 11.59
C GLU A 176 2.54 22.22 12.12
N ASP A 177 2.60 21.01 12.67
CA ASP A 177 1.49 20.34 13.33
C ASP A 177 1.77 20.34 14.85
N PRO A 178 1.00 21.10 15.66
CA PRO A 178 1.23 21.19 17.12
C PRO A 178 1.01 19.88 17.88
N GLU A 179 0.17 18.99 17.37
CA GLU A 179 -0.04 17.66 17.97
C GLU A 179 1.14 16.74 17.66
N TRP A 180 1.72 16.90 16.47
CA TRP A 180 2.93 16.21 16.05
C TRP A 180 4.20 16.74 16.73
N GLY A 181 4.28 18.06 16.94
CA GLY A 181 5.46 18.73 17.48
C GLY A 181 6.53 19.09 16.42
N GLY A 182 6.15 19.15 15.15
CA GLY A 182 7.07 19.38 14.02
C GLY A 182 6.33 19.47 12.69
N VAL A 183 7.07 19.37 11.57
CA VAL A 183 6.50 19.28 10.22
C VAL A 183 6.55 17.82 9.76
N PRO A 184 5.41 17.09 9.73
CA PRO A 184 5.40 15.66 9.41
C PRO A 184 6.08 15.34 8.07
N ALA A 185 5.85 16.15 7.03
CA ALA A 185 6.47 15.96 5.73
C ALA A 185 8.01 15.98 5.76
N ASP A 186 8.60 16.92 6.51
CA ASP A 186 10.05 17.07 6.61
C ASP A 186 10.67 15.90 7.38
N GLU A 187 9.98 15.43 8.43
CA GLU A 187 10.43 14.28 9.22
C GLU A 187 10.40 12.97 8.43
N PHE A 188 9.31 12.69 7.69
CA PHE A 188 9.25 11.48 6.85
C PHE A 188 10.23 11.55 5.68
N GLU A 189 10.51 12.73 5.13
CA GLU A 189 11.53 12.91 4.09
C GLU A 189 12.96 12.72 4.66
N ALA A 190 13.23 13.22 5.86
CA ALA A 190 14.48 12.98 6.55
C ALA A 190 14.67 11.48 6.85
N PHE A 191 13.63 10.83 7.37
CA PHE A 191 13.62 9.39 7.64
C PHE A 191 13.90 8.59 6.36
N LEU A 192 13.19 8.86 5.26
CA LEU A 192 13.42 8.15 3.99
C LEU A 192 14.86 8.32 3.52
N ARG A 193 15.40 9.55 3.55
CA ARG A 193 16.79 9.82 3.14
C ARG A 193 17.81 9.06 4.00
N GLU A 194 17.59 8.99 5.31
CA GLU A 194 18.43 8.20 6.21
C GLU A 194 18.42 6.71 5.85
N GLN A 195 17.23 6.13 5.65
CA GLN A 195 17.12 4.72 5.28
C GLN A 195 17.74 4.41 3.92
N LEU A 196 17.56 5.29 2.92
CA LEU A 196 18.22 5.16 1.62
C LEU A 196 19.74 5.16 1.74
N GLY A 197 20.30 6.07 2.55
CA GLY A 197 21.74 6.09 2.82
C GLY A 197 22.24 4.85 3.56
N ARG A 198 21.48 4.37 4.56
CA ARG A 198 21.82 3.19 5.36
C ARG A 198 21.85 1.90 4.53
N TYR A 199 20.91 1.75 3.59
CA TYR A 199 20.77 0.53 2.78
C TYR A 199 21.37 0.65 1.37
N GLU A 200 22.09 1.74 1.10
CA GLU A 200 22.72 2.02 -0.21
C GLU A 200 21.72 1.98 -1.38
N LEU A 201 20.50 2.46 -1.14
CA LEU A 201 19.41 2.52 -2.12
C LEU A 201 19.26 3.92 -2.70
N SER A 202 18.83 4.00 -3.95
CA SER A 202 18.41 5.23 -4.60
C SER A 202 16.89 5.31 -4.74
N GLU A 203 16.34 6.51 -4.96
CA GLU A 203 14.93 6.65 -5.35
C GLU A 203 14.60 5.88 -6.65
N GLN A 204 15.58 5.73 -7.56
CA GLN A 204 15.38 4.98 -8.78
C GLN A 204 15.19 3.48 -8.49
N ASP A 205 15.89 2.93 -7.50
CA ASP A 205 15.69 1.55 -7.05
C ASP A 205 14.28 1.37 -6.48
N LEU A 206 13.80 2.34 -5.69
CA LEU A 206 12.45 2.33 -5.15
C LEU A 206 11.38 2.38 -6.25
N LYS A 207 11.48 3.32 -7.20
CA LYS A 207 10.55 3.48 -8.34
C LYS A 207 10.61 2.28 -9.30
N GLY A 208 11.79 1.70 -9.45
CA GLY A 208 12.07 0.55 -10.29
C GLY A 208 11.65 -0.78 -9.68
N TRP A 209 11.40 -0.84 -8.37
CA TRP A 209 11.11 -2.08 -7.67
C TRP A 209 9.87 -2.77 -8.23
N ARG A 210 9.96 -4.10 -8.41
CA ARG A 210 8.83 -4.95 -8.80
C ARG A 210 8.82 -6.19 -7.90
N PRO A 211 7.63 -6.73 -7.58
CA PRO A 211 7.56 -7.96 -6.82
C PRO A 211 8.30 -9.08 -7.56
N PRO A 212 9.02 -9.95 -6.85
CA PRO A 212 9.72 -11.06 -7.47
C PRO A 212 8.72 -11.92 -8.25
N ALA A 213 9.12 -12.36 -9.45
CA ALA A 213 8.29 -13.21 -10.28
C ALA A 213 7.89 -14.45 -9.46
N LYS A 214 6.59 -14.74 -9.37
CA LYS A 214 6.12 -15.99 -8.79
C LYS A 214 6.73 -17.14 -9.59
N GLY A 215 7.79 -17.76 -9.08
CA GLY A 215 8.39 -18.92 -9.71
C GLY A 215 7.31 -19.96 -9.94
N ARG A 216 7.15 -20.43 -11.19
CA ARG A 216 6.33 -21.61 -11.47
C ARG A 216 6.94 -22.76 -10.69
N GLY A 217 6.36 -23.08 -9.53
CA GLY A 217 6.74 -24.23 -8.73
C GLY A 217 6.71 -25.47 -9.62
N ARG A 218 7.89 -25.97 -9.97
CA ARG A 218 8.04 -27.23 -10.69
C ARG A 218 7.56 -28.31 -9.72
N LYS A 219 6.32 -28.79 -9.89
CA LYS A 219 5.88 -30.04 -9.27
C LYS A 219 6.92 -31.09 -9.66
N LYS A 220 7.77 -31.49 -8.73
CA LYS A 220 8.50 -32.76 -8.87
C LYS A 220 7.42 -33.84 -8.86
N ALA A 221 7.30 -34.51 -10.00
CA ALA A 221 6.61 -35.80 -10.10
C ALA A 221 7.37 -36.85 -9.29
#